data_AF-A0A4R0GEB6-F1
#
_entry.id   AF-A0A4R0GEB6-F1
#
_cell.length_a   1.000
_cell.length_b   1.000
_cell.length_c   1.000
_cell.angle_alpha   90.00
_cell.angle_beta   90.00
_cell.angle_gamma   90.00
#
_symmetry.space_group_name_H-M   'P 1'
#
loop_
_entity.id
_entity.type
_entity.pdbx_description
1 polymer ?
#
loop_
_entity_poly.entity_id
_entity_poly.type
_entity_poly.pdbx_seq_one_letter_code
_entity_poly.pdbx_strand_id
1 'polypeptide(L)'
;MAVALAPLRGLGPALIAAGHLETDAAVLVSGPLHVSITVATGGAVMEVQENLNPVPGGANATSDWLLYLPNPANFAVPLAAAVKQSAHLSVAAPPEDAVGVAASSTAGLVDLAALDRLGRS
;
A
#
# COMPACT_ATOMS: atom_id res chain seq x y z
N MET A 1 5.77 -17.32 1.79
CA MET A 1 5.58 -15.85 1.85
C MET A 1 6.80 -15.12 2.43
N ALA A 2 7.29 -15.44 3.63
CA ALA A 2 8.45 -14.75 4.23
C ALA A 2 9.78 -14.85 3.43
N VAL A 3 10.00 -15.92 2.66
CA VAL A 3 11.19 -16.08 1.80
C VAL A 3 11.26 -15.03 0.70
N ALA A 4 10.12 -14.61 0.14
CA ALA A 4 10.09 -13.66 -0.98
C ALA A 4 10.58 -12.24 -0.59
N LEU A 5 10.47 -11.90 0.70
CA LEU A 5 10.94 -10.63 1.26
C LEU A 5 12.31 -10.76 1.94
N ALA A 6 12.91 -11.96 1.99
CA ALA A 6 14.21 -12.17 2.59
C ALA A 6 15.32 -11.25 2.01
N PRO A 7 15.33 -10.92 0.70
CA PRO A 7 16.30 -9.97 0.14
C PRO A 7 16.22 -8.55 0.73
N LEU A 8 15.10 -8.18 1.36
CA LEU A 8 14.93 -6.89 2.03
C LEU A 8 15.43 -6.88 3.48
N ARG A 9 15.98 -7.98 3.97
CA ARG A 9 16.59 -8.02 5.31
C ARG A 9 17.67 -6.94 5.42
N GLY A 10 17.51 -6.05 6.39
CA GLY A 10 18.38 -4.88 6.58
C GLY A 10 17.99 -3.67 5.72
N LEU A 11 17.57 -3.87 4.46
CA LEU A 11 17.15 -2.77 3.58
C LEU A 11 15.81 -2.16 3.97
N GLY A 12 14.82 -2.99 4.31
CA GLY A 12 13.51 -2.50 4.78
C GLY A 12 13.64 -1.59 5.99
N PRO A 13 14.28 -2.04 7.09
CA PRO A 13 14.55 -1.18 8.24
C PRO A 13 15.40 0.05 7.91
N ALA A 14 16.37 -0.05 6.99
CA ALA A 14 17.18 1.09 6.58
C ALA A 14 16.36 2.16 5.83
N LEU A 15 15.43 1.75 4.95
CA LEU A 15 14.50 2.67 4.28
C LEU A 15 13.57 3.36 5.28
N ILE A 16 13.11 2.64 6.30
CA ILE A 16 12.31 3.21 7.40
C ILE A 16 13.13 4.21 8.20
N ALA A 17 14.33 3.83 8.64
CA ALA A 17 15.19 4.68 9.45
C ALA A 17 15.65 5.95 8.71
N ALA A 18 15.75 5.88 7.38
CA ALA A 18 16.04 7.02 6.52
C ALA A 18 14.79 7.89 6.21
N GLY A 19 13.61 7.53 6.72
CA GLY A 19 12.36 8.26 6.53
C GLY A 19 11.73 8.12 5.14
N HIS A 20 12.25 7.24 4.27
CA HIS A 20 11.77 7.13 2.90
C HIS A 20 10.33 6.60 2.82
N LEU A 21 9.94 5.70 3.74
CA LEU A 21 8.57 5.19 3.82
C LEU A 21 7.58 6.12 4.53
N GLU A 22 8.02 7.27 5.04
CA GLU A 22 7.10 8.30 5.54
C GLU A 22 6.45 9.07 4.37
N THR A 23 7.24 9.33 3.34
CA THR A 23 6.86 10.20 2.21
C THR A 23 6.57 9.44 0.92
N ASP A 24 7.19 8.29 0.73
CA ASP A 24 7.10 7.49 -0.49
C ASP A 24 6.73 6.05 -0.14
N ALA A 25 5.47 5.68 -0.41
CA ALA A 25 4.92 4.42 0.04
C ALA A 25 5.52 3.24 -0.73
N ALA A 26 5.74 2.12 -0.03
CA ALA A 26 5.87 0.84 -0.72
C ALA A 26 4.47 0.37 -1.15
N VAL A 27 4.29 -0.03 -2.41
CA VAL A 27 2.98 -0.40 -2.95
C VAL A 27 2.95 -1.89 -3.25
N LEU A 28 2.05 -2.61 -2.58
CA LEU A 28 1.78 -4.03 -2.86
C LEU A 28 0.61 -4.13 -3.85
N VAL A 29 0.83 -4.83 -4.96
CA VAL A 29 -0.19 -5.09 -5.98
C VAL A 29 -0.43 -6.59 -6.11
N SER A 30 -1.68 -7.03 -6.08
CA SER A 30 -2.09 -8.40 -6.37
C SER A 30 -3.45 -8.40 -7.08
N GLY A 31 -3.45 -8.55 -8.40
CA GLY A 31 -4.66 -8.38 -9.22
C GLY A 31 -5.28 -6.99 -9.01
N PRO A 32 -6.54 -6.87 -8.55
CA PRO A 32 -7.17 -5.57 -8.29
C PRO A 32 -6.78 -4.95 -6.94
N LEU A 33 -6.09 -5.70 -6.06
CA LEU A 33 -5.70 -5.22 -4.74
C LEU A 33 -4.46 -4.32 -4.86
N HIS A 34 -4.59 -3.07 -4.42
CA HIS A 34 -3.50 -2.12 -4.25
C HIS A 34 -3.42 -1.69 -2.79
N VAL A 35 -2.26 -1.88 -2.16
CA VAL A 35 -2.02 -1.52 -0.76
C VAL A 35 -0.79 -0.63 -0.68
N SER A 36 -1.01 0.63 -0.32
CA SER A 36 0.06 1.57 0.00
C SER A 36 0.50 1.40 1.45
N ILE A 37 1.79 1.19 1.64
CA ILE A 37 2.43 0.93 2.93
C ILE A 37 3.38 2.10 3.21
N THR A 38 2.96 2.96 4.14
CA THR A 38 3.79 4.03 4.72
C THR A 38 4.12 3.69 6.16
N VAL A 39 5.19 4.29 6.67
CA VAL A 39 5.59 4.15 8.08
C VAL A 39 5.53 5.52 8.72
N ALA A 40 4.71 5.68 9.76
CA ALA A 40 4.74 6.88 10.59
C ALA A 40 5.98 6.84 11.49
N THR A 41 6.59 8.00 11.72
CA THR A 41 7.71 8.16 12.68
C THR A 41 7.48 9.35 13.61
N GLY A 42 8.29 9.45 14.67
CA GLY A 42 8.24 10.57 15.61
C GLY A 42 6.91 10.68 16.38
N GLY A 43 6.45 11.90 16.62
CA GLY A 43 5.24 12.18 17.39
C GLY A 43 3.97 11.62 16.74
N ALA A 44 3.93 11.52 15.40
CA ALA A 44 2.77 10.99 14.67
C ALA A 44 2.47 9.53 15.02
N VAL A 45 3.47 8.72 15.39
CA VAL A 45 3.26 7.33 15.85
C VAL A 45 2.41 7.27 17.11
N MET A 46 2.54 8.27 17.99
CA MET A 46 1.82 8.30 19.27
C MET A 46 0.36 8.70 19.12
N GLU A 47 -0.01 9.30 17.98
CA GLU A 47 -1.36 9.77 17.69
C GLU A 47 -2.17 8.79 16.83
N VAL A 48 -1.50 7.83 16.18
CA VAL A 48 -2.14 6.84 15.31
C VAL A 48 -2.65 5.65 16.13
N GLN A 49 -3.96 5.38 16.03
CA GLN A 49 -4.52 4.10 16.47
C GLN A 49 -4.22 3.05 15.40
N GLU A 50 -3.36 2.09 15.74
CA GLU A 50 -2.95 1.03 14.82
C GLU A 50 -4.15 0.17 14.41
N ASN A 51 -4.43 0.12 13.11
CA ASN A 51 -5.45 -0.73 12.54
C ASN A 51 -4.83 -2.07 12.13
N LEU A 52 -4.98 -3.08 12.99
CA LEU A 52 -4.49 -4.45 12.75
C LEU A 52 -5.50 -5.34 12.01
N ASN A 53 -6.60 -4.77 11.50
CA ASN A 53 -7.57 -5.55 10.76
C ASN A 53 -6.96 -6.05 9.44
N PRO A 54 -7.25 -7.29 9.01
CA PRO A 54 -6.82 -7.78 7.71
C PRO A 54 -7.30 -6.84 6.60
N VAL A 55 -6.43 -6.59 5.61
CA VAL A 55 -6.82 -5.83 4.42
C VAL A 55 -7.90 -6.61 3.67
N PRO A 56 -9.09 -6.01 3.41
CA PRO A 56 -10.15 -6.66 2.63
C PRO A 56 -9.62 -7.15 1.27
N GLY A 57 -9.93 -8.39 0.90
CA GLY A 57 -9.40 -9.01 -0.31
C GLY A 57 -7.96 -9.54 -0.20
N GLY A 58 -7.23 -9.24 0.88
CA GLY A 58 -5.86 -9.74 1.10
C GLY A 58 -5.76 -11.26 1.26
N ALA A 59 -6.80 -11.90 1.81
CA ALA A 59 -6.87 -13.37 1.90
C ALA A 59 -7.02 -14.05 0.53
N ASN A 60 -7.48 -13.31 -0.48
CA ASN A 60 -7.66 -13.79 -1.85
C ASN A 60 -6.48 -13.40 -2.75
N ALA A 61 -5.45 -12.75 -2.20
CA ALA A 61 -4.25 -12.38 -2.95
C ALA A 61 -3.60 -13.65 -3.52
N THR A 62 -3.39 -13.66 -4.84
CA THR A 62 -2.82 -14.80 -5.55
C THR A 62 -1.32 -14.88 -5.30
N SER A 63 -0.69 -15.95 -5.80
CA SER A 63 0.76 -16.06 -5.86
C SER A 63 1.42 -15.01 -6.77
N ASP A 64 0.68 -14.18 -7.50
CA ASP A 64 1.20 -13.23 -8.50
C ASP A 64 1.23 -11.78 -7.98
N TRP A 65 1.66 -11.60 -6.73
CA TRP A 65 1.80 -10.28 -6.13
C TRP A 65 3.17 -9.66 -6.41
N LEU A 66 3.22 -8.33 -6.48
CA LEU A 66 4.45 -7.56 -6.60
C LEU A 66 4.47 -6.44 -5.56
N LEU A 67 5.60 -6.30 -4.87
CA LEU A 67 5.88 -5.18 -3.97
C LEU A 67 6.80 -4.20 -4.69
N TYR A 68 6.25 -3.04 -5.02
CA TYR A 68 6.97 -1.90 -5.56
C TYR A 68 7.56 -1.10 -4.41
N LEU A 69 8.87 -0.94 -4.43
CA LEU A 69 9.63 -0.25 -3.40
C LEU A 69 10.02 1.15 -3.90
N PRO A 70 10.01 2.16 -3.02
CA PRO A 70 10.64 3.43 -3.34
C PRO A 70 12.12 3.20 -3.63
N ASN A 71 12.64 3.93 -4.62
CA ASN A 71 14.00 3.74 -5.13
C ASN A 71 14.86 5.01 -5.00
N PRO A 72 15.12 5.47 -3.76
CA PRO A 72 15.92 6.65 -3.55
C PRO A 72 17.38 6.39 -3.97
N ALA A 73 18.06 7.41 -4.49
CA ALA A 73 19.35 7.27 -5.17
C ALA A 73 20.45 6.61 -4.29
N ASN A 74 20.45 6.91 -2.99
CA ASN A 74 21.35 6.33 -1.99
C ASN A 74 21.14 4.82 -1.76
N PHE A 75 19.98 4.26 -2.13
CA PHE A 75 19.65 2.84 -2.00
C PHE A 75 19.49 2.12 -3.35
N ALA A 76 19.68 2.80 -4.49
CA ALA A 76 19.41 2.23 -5.80
C ALA A 76 20.20 0.95 -6.11
N VAL A 77 21.50 0.93 -5.79
CA VAL A 77 22.37 -0.24 -6.00
C VAL A 77 21.94 -1.43 -5.13
N PRO A 78 21.81 -1.30 -3.80
CA PRO A 78 21.39 -2.43 -2.98
C PRO A 78 19.95 -2.90 -3.26
N LEU A 79 19.02 -1.99 -3.59
CA LEU A 79 17.66 -2.38 -3.95
C LEU A 79 17.61 -3.13 -5.29
N ALA A 80 18.37 -2.69 -6.29
CA ALA A 80 18.49 -3.43 -7.54
C ALA A 80 19.06 -4.84 -7.33
N ALA A 81 19.96 -5.03 -6.37
CA ALA A 81 20.45 -6.36 -6.01
C ALA A 81 19.37 -7.22 -5.34
N ALA A 82 18.55 -6.64 -4.46
CA ALA A 82 17.44 -7.34 -3.81
C ALA A 82 16.34 -7.75 -4.80
N VAL A 83 16.00 -6.86 -5.75
CA VAL A 83 15.02 -7.13 -6.81
C VAL A 83 15.45 -8.32 -7.67
N LYS A 84 16.74 -8.44 -7.99
CA LYS A 84 17.25 -9.60 -8.76
C LYS A 84 17.10 -10.94 -8.03
N GLN A 85 16.93 -10.92 -6.72
CA GLN A 85 16.82 -12.13 -5.89
C GLN A 85 15.38 -12.54 -5.63
N SER A 86 14.39 -11.76 -6.05
CA SER A 86 12.98 -12.07 -5.83
C SER A 86 12.11 -11.56 -6.96
N ALA A 87 11.36 -12.46 -7.58
CA ALA A 87 10.36 -12.12 -8.61
C ALA A 87 9.19 -11.28 -8.08
N HIS A 88 9.08 -11.13 -6.76
CA HIS A 88 8.02 -10.36 -6.11
C HIS A 88 8.41 -8.92 -5.77
N LEU A 89 9.64 -8.50 -6.07
CA LEU A 89 10.13 -7.17 -5.75
C LEU A 89 10.35 -6.36 -7.02
N SER A 90 10.01 -5.07 -6.95
CA SER A 90 10.28 -4.12 -8.04
C SER A 90 10.69 -2.78 -7.48
N VAL A 91 11.51 -2.05 -8.23
CA VAL A 91 11.85 -0.64 -8.01
C VAL A 91 11.32 0.25 -9.14
N ALA A 92 10.53 -0.32 -10.05
CA ALA A 92 9.79 0.45 -11.03
C ALA A 92 8.65 1.20 -10.34
N ALA A 93 8.07 2.18 -11.04
CA ALA A 93 6.82 2.77 -10.59
C ALA A 93 5.73 1.68 -10.51
N PRO A 94 4.90 1.67 -9.46
CA PRO A 94 3.73 0.81 -9.43
C PRO A 94 2.80 1.16 -10.61
N PRO A 95 2.04 0.19 -11.14
CA PRO A 95 0.96 0.50 -12.07
C PRO A 95 0.05 1.54 -11.40
N GLU A 96 -0.45 2.48 -12.19
CA GLU A 96 -1.46 3.40 -11.69
C GLU A 96 -2.62 2.59 -11.13
N ASP A 97 -3.09 2.96 -9.93
CA ASP A 97 -4.35 2.45 -9.43
C ASP A 97 -5.35 2.58 -10.58
N ALA A 98 -5.95 1.46 -11.00
CA ALA A 98 -7.13 1.53 -11.83
C ALA A 98 -8.12 2.39 -11.04
N VAL A 99 -8.24 3.66 -11.47
CA VAL A 99 -8.93 4.78 -10.82
C VAL A 99 -9.82 4.27 -9.73
N GLY A 100 -9.44 4.55 -8.48
CA GLY A 100 -10.00 3.96 -7.28
C GLY A 100 -11.40 3.42 -7.52
N VAL A 101 -11.60 2.13 -7.25
CA VAL A 101 -12.92 1.74 -6.79
C VAL A 101 -13.12 2.58 -5.54
N ALA A 102 -13.72 3.77 -5.74
CA ALA A 102 -14.36 4.54 -4.72
C ALA A 102 -15.02 3.49 -3.84
N ALA A 103 -14.59 3.43 -2.58
CA ALA A 103 -15.13 2.54 -1.56
C ALA A 103 -16.56 2.22 -1.96
N SER A 104 -16.85 0.96 -2.33
CA SER A 104 -18.05 0.57 -3.08
C SER A 104 -19.25 1.25 -2.46
N SER A 105 -19.52 2.42 -3.00
CA SER A 105 -20.68 3.18 -2.74
C SER A 105 -21.44 2.72 -3.95
N THR A 106 -22.34 1.78 -3.70
CA THR A 106 -23.67 1.85 -4.27
C THR A 106 -24.28 3.23 -3.95
N ALA A 107 -23.61 4.31 -4.36
CA ALA A 107 -24.18 5.58 -4.74
C ALA A 107 -24.72 5.36 -6.15
N GLY A 108 -25.68 4.44 -6.26
CA GLY A 108 -26.82 4.75 -7.11
C GLY A 108 -27.47 5.97 -6.46
N LEU A 109 -27.03 7.15 -6.90
CA LEU A 109 -27.68 8.46 -6.75
C LEU A 109 -28.49 8.60 -5.46
N VAL A 110 -27.85 9.05 -4.37
CA VAL A 110 -28.59 9.58 -3.23
C VAL A 110 -29.37 10.79 -3.72
N ASP A 111 -30.66 10.61 -3.98
CA ASP A 111 -31.59 11.68 -4.29
C ASP A 111 -31.87 12.47 -3.00
N LEU A 112 -31.13 13.57 -2.82
CA LEU A 112 -31.27 14.45 -1.66
C LEU A 112 -32.68 15.08 -1.58
N ALA A 113 -33.42 15.17 -2.69
CA ALA A 113 -34.79 15.64 -2.68
C ALA A 113 -35.78 14.58 -2.17
N ALA A 114 -35.46 13.29 -2.30
CA ALA A 114 -36.23 12.21 -1.68
C ALA A 114 -36.04 12.17 -0.15
N LEU A 115 -34.82 12.45 0.33
CA LEU A 115 -34.51 12.55 1.77
C LEU A 115 -35.23 13.73 2.45
N ASP A 116 -35.31 14.90 1.82
CA ASP A 116 -36.02 16.07 2.37
C ASP A 116 -37.54 15.82 2.52
N ARG A 117 -38.15 15.05 1.61
CA ARG A 117 -39.57 14.68 1.70
C ARG A 117 -39.86 13.69 2.82
N LEU A 118 -38.91 12.80 3.14
CA LEU A 118 -39.08 11.81 4.20
C LEU A 118 -38.95 12.42 5.61
N GLY A 119 -38.22 13.53 5.75
CA GLY A 119 -38.04 14.23 7.04
C GLY A 119 -39.20 15.15 7.45
N ARG A 120 -40.22 15.33 6.60
CA ARG A 120 -41.39 16.21 6.85
C ARG A 120 -42.73 15.48 6.98
N SER A 121 -42.73 14.14 7.13
CA SER A 121 -43.95 13.35 7.38
C SER A 121 -44.22 13.15 8.87
#